data_AF-A0A8D9EGG8-F1
#
_entry.id   AF-A0A8D9EGG8-F1
#
_cell.length_a   1.000
_cell.length_b   1.000
_cell.length_c   1.000
_cell.angle_alpha   90.00
_cell.angle_beta   90.00
_cell.angle_gamma   90.00
#
_symmetry.space_group_name_H-M   'P 1'
#
loop_
_entity.id
_entity.type
_entity.pdbx_description
1 polymer ?
#
loop_
_entity_poly.entity_id
_entity_poly.type
_entity_poly.pdbx_seq_one_letter_code
_entity_poly.pdbx_strand_id
1 'polypeptide(L)'
;MHAKTSVGLSPDFTEDKLWLNGKEVSVHQPRVAVCLSELRKLAQQKKSGGEIVQWRMHICSENNFPTAAGLASSAAGYSCLVFTIAHALGLDSSQVSHIARQGSGSACRSMFGGFVRWRALPSELEGKQSGESEET
;
A
#
# COMPACT_ATOMS: atom_id res chain seq x y z
N MET A 1 16.20 7.61 11.08
CA MET A 1 15.57 7.28 9.78
C MET A 1 14.17 6.49 10.09
N HIS A 2 11.91 7.04 9.97
CA HIS A 2 10.45 6.57 10.20
C HIS A 2 9.49 7.01 9.09
N ALA A 3 8.26 6.51 9.13
CA ALA A 3 7.10 7.02 8.39
C ALA A 3 5.84 7.07 9.31
N LYS A 4 4.97 8.05 9.07
CA LYS A 4 3.65 8.22 9.70
C LYS A 4 2.63 8.42 8.57
N THR A 5 1.53 7.68 8.59
CA THR A 5 0.43 7.84 7.63
C THR A 5 -0.88 8.04 8.37
N SER A 6 -1.79 8.79 7.77
CA SER A 6 -3.17 8.98 8.23
C SER A 6 -4.09 8.93 7.02
N VAL A 7 -5.24 8.27 7.15
CA VAL A 7 -6.24 8.14 6.08
C VAL A 7 -7.60 8.58 6.61
N GLY A 8 -8.29 9.41 5.83
CA GLY A 8 -9.72 9.65 5.96
C GLY A 8 -10.46 8.99 4.81
N LEU A 9 -11.62 8.40 5.09
CA LEU A 9 -12.59 8.00 4.07
C LEU A 9 -13.90 8.76 4.34
N SER A 10 -14.54 9.25 3.29
CA SER A 10 -15.84 9.95 3.37
C SER A 10 -16.67 9.69 2.11
N PRO A 11 -18.01 9.63 2.20
CA PRO A 11 -18.88 9.69 1.01
C PRO A 11 -18.77 11.03 0.26
N ASP A 12 -18.33 12.11 0.93
CA ASP A 12 -18.20 13.45 0.34
C ASP A 12 -16.91 13.62 -0.50
N PHE A 13 -15.97 12.67 -0.40
CA PHE A 13 -14.72 12.72 -1.17
C PHE A 13 -14.97 12.20 -2.60
N THR A 14 -14.62 13.01 -3.61
CA THR A 14 -14.89 12.73 -5.03
C THR A 14 -13.83 11.85 -5.69
N GLU A 15 -12.58 11.90 -5.23
CA GLU A 15 -11.42 11.20 -5.79
C GLU A 15 -10.47 10.69 -4.68
N ASP A 16 -9.64 9.68 -5.00
CA ASP A 16 -8.60 9.21 -4.08
C ASP A 16 -7.37 10.13 -4.17
N LYS A 17 -6.90 10.69 -3.04
CA LYS A 17 -5.76 11.62 -2.99
C LYS A 17 -4.67 11.17 -2.02
N LEU A 18 -3.42 11.52 -2.35
CA LEU A 18 -2.25 11.24 -1.53
C LEU A 18 -1.35 12.48 -1.43
N TRP A 19 -1.01 12.88 -0.21
CA TRP A 19 0.03 13.87 0.08
C TRP A 19 1.23 13.19 0.73
N LEU A 20 2.43 13.46 0.22
CA LEU A 20 3.71 12.95 0.74
C LEU A 20 4.58 14.14 1.18
N ASN A 21 4.92 14.21 2.47
CA ASN A 21 5.66 15.32 3.08
C ASN A 21 5.07 16.70 2.69
N GLY A 22 3.75 16.84 2.76
CA GLY A 22 3.00 18.06 2.45
C GLY A 22 2.78 18.37 0.96
N LYS A 23 3.29 17.55 0.02
CA LYS A 23 3.08 17.73 -1.42
C LYS A 23 2.10 16.70 -1.97
N GLU A 24 1.11 17.13 -2.74
CA GLU A 24 0.18 16.22 -3.42
C GLU A 24 0.92 15.41 -4.48
N VAL A 25 0.64 14.10 -4.55
CA VAL A 25 1.25 13.16 -5.49
C VAL A 25 0.17 12.22 -6.04
N SER A 26 0.23 11.94 -7.35
CA SER A 26 -0.81 11.14 -8.01
C SER A 26 -0.90 9.72 -7.44
N VAL A 27 -2.10 9.32 -7.03
CA VAL A 27 -2.43 7.94 -6.61
C VAL A 27 -2.31 6.93 -7.77
N HIS A 28 -2.31 7.40 -9.01
CA HIS A 28 -2.16 6.58 -10.22
C HIS A 28 -0.72 6.12 -10.48
N GLN A 29 0.26 6.53 -9.65
CA GLN A 29 1.60 5.93 -9.69
C GLN A 29 1.50 4.40 -9.52
N PRO A 30 2.07 3.56 -10.41
CA PRO A 30 1.72 2.13 -10.49
C PRO A 30 1.79 1.37 -9.17
N ARG A 31 2.83 1.62 -8.36
CA ARG A 31 3.03 0.97 -7.04
C ARG A 31 1.99 1.38 -5.99
N VAL A 32 1.50 2.63 -6.04
CA VAL A 32 0.43 3.12 -5.17
C VAL A 32 -0.91 2.56 -5.65
N ALA A 33 -1.22 2.71 -6.94
CA ALA A 33 -2.44 2.21 -7.57
C ALA A 33 -2.67 0.71 -7.32
N VAL A 34 -1.63 -0.12 -7.46
CA VAL A 34 -1.69 -1.56 -7.13
C VAL A 34 -2.06 -1.76 -5.67
N CYS A 35 -1.36 -1.13 -4.71
CA CYS A 35 -1.65 -1.28 -3.29
C CYS A 35 -3.10 -0.88 -2.92
N LEU A 36 -3.59 0.24 -3.46
CA LEU A 36 -4.98 0.68 -3.24
C LEU A 36 -5.99 -0.32 -3.83
N SER A 37 -5.72 -0.81 -5.04
CA SER A 37 -6.61 -1.75 -5.73
C SER A 37 -6.71 -3.10 -5.01
N GLU A 38 -5.59 -3.66 -4.57
CA GLU A 38 -5.57 -4.95 -3.86
C GLU A 38 -6.18 -4.85 -2.46
N LEU A 39 -6.02 -3.72 -1.76
CA LEU A 39 -6.68 -3.48 -0.47
C LEU A 39 -8.21 -3.37 -0.62
N ARG A 40 -8.71 -2.64 -1.62
CA ARG A 40 -10.15 -2.57 -1.90
C ARG A 40 -10.71 -3.95 -2.31
N LYS A 41 -10.02 -4.70 -3.19
CA LYS A 41 -10.40 -6.08 -3.58
C LYS A 41 -10.45 -7.02 -2.37
N LEU A 42 -9.42 -6.99 -1.51
CA LEU A 42 -9.33 -7.86 -0.34
C LEU A 42 -10.42 -7.53 0.70
N ALA A 43 -10.74 -6.24 0.92
CA ALA A 43 -11.84 -5.82 1.78
C ALA A 43 -13.19 -6.33 1.25
N GLN A 44 -13.46 -6.20 -0.05
CA GLN A 44 -14.65 -6.76 -0.71
C GLN A 44 -14.74 -8.29 -0.56
N GLN A 45 -13.66 -9.02 -0.83
CA GLN A 45 -13.59 -10.48 -0.69
C GLN A 45 -13.82 -10.96 0.75
N LYS A 46 -13.26 -10.25 1.74
CA LYS A 46 -13.41 -10.55 3.17
C LYS A 46 -14.73 -10.04 3.76
N LYS A 47 -15.50 -9.24 3.01
CA LYS A 47 -16.67 -8.47 3.48
C LYS A 47 -16.36 -7.53 4.66
N SER A 48 -15.11 -7.09 4.77
CA SER A 48 -14.68 -6.07 5.74
C SER A 48 -15.11 -4.67 5.29
N GLY A 49 -15.28 -3.75 6.24
CA GLY A 49 -15.59 -2.33 5.99
C GLY A 49 -17.00 -2.02 5.47
N GLY A 50 -17.65 -2.91 4.73
CA GLY A 50 -18.98 -2.66 4.16
C GLY A 50 -18.97 -1.49 3.17
N GLU A 51 -19.79 -0.47 3.41
CA GLU A 51 -19.95 0.67 2.49
C GLU A 51 -18.68 1.53 2.35
N ILE A 52 -17.88 1.66 3.42
CA ILE A 52 -16.67 2.51 3.40
C ILE A 52 -15.61 2.01 2.40
N VAL A 53 -15.71 0.77 1.92
CA VAL A 53 -14.83 0.21 0.88
C VAL A 53 -15.06 0.85 -0.48
N GLN A 54 -16.22 1.48 -0.69
CA GLN A 54 -16.55 2.24 -1.92
C GLN A 54 -16.22 3.73 -1.79
N TRP A 55 -16.10 4.26 -0.57
CA TRP A 55 -15.78 5.67 -0.32
C TRP A 55 -14.38 6.01 -0.83
N ARG A 56 -14.18 7.28 -1.21
CA ARG A 56 -12.84 7.75 -1.61
C ARG A 56 -11.99 8.04 -0.39
N MET A 57 -10.68 7.97 -0.56
CA MET A 57 -9.72 8.10 0.52
C MET A 57 -8.73 9.25 0.31
N HIS A 58 -8.59 10.08 1.33
CA HIS A 58 -7.58 11.13 1.42
C HIS A 58 -6.48 10.64 2.37
N ILE A 59 -5.26 10.51 1.85
CA ILE A 59 -4.12 9.91 2.55
C ILE A 59 -3.03 10.95 2.74
N CYS A 60 -2.63 11.23 3.99
CA CYS A 60 -1.46 12.05 4.29
C CYS A 60 -0.34 11.16 4.84
N SER A 61 0.85 11.22 4.24
CA SER A 61 2.02 10.45 4.66
C SER A 61 3.24 11.34 4.85
N GLU A 62 3.94 11.16 5.97
CA GLU A 62 5.06 11.98 6.43
C GLU A 62 6.25 11.06 6.78
N ASN A 63 7.47 11.52 6.53
CA ASN A 63 8.69 10.87 7.00
C ASN A 63 9.72 11.90 7.49
N ASN A 64 10.31 11.64 8.66
CA ASN A 64 11.41 12.40 9.25
C ASN A 64 12.79 11.76 8.94
N PHE A 65 12.85 10.93 7.91
CA PHE A 65 14.03 10.22 7.43
C PHE A 65 14.54 10.91 6.14
N PRO A 66 15.86 11.13 5.92
CA PRO A 66 16.35 12.08 4.90
C PRO A 66 15.92 11.80 3.45
N THR A 67 15.48 12.85 2.75
CA THR A 67 14.67 12.76 1.52
C THR A 67 15.44 12.50 0.21
N ALA A 68 16.70 12.05 0.28
CA ALA A 68 17.58 11.89 -0.89
C ALA A 68 17.32 10.61 -1.73
N ALA A 69 16.36 9.77 -1.33
CA ALA A 69 15.96 8.57 -2.06
C ALA A 69 14.57 8.72 -2.70
N GLY A 70 14.33 8.02 -3.81
CA GLY A 70 13.00 7.95 -4.44
C GLY A 70 11.98 7.32 -3.50
N LEU A 71 10.89 8.04 -3.20
CA LEU A 71 9.89 7.67 -2.18
C LEU A 71 10.59 7.35 -0.85
N ALA A 72 11.38 8.31 -0.35
CA ALA A 72 12.62 8.15 0.41
C ALA A 72 12.67 7.12 1.55
N SER A 73 11.55 6.83 2.20
CA SER A 73 11.46 5.86 3.29
C SER A 73 10.79 4.54 2.85
N SER A 74 10.90 4.15 1.57
CA SER A 74 9.96 3.26 0.86
C SER A 74 9.52 1.98 1.60
N ALA A 75 10.40 1.30 2.32
CA ALA A 75 10.03 0.14 3.14
C ALA A 75 9.03 0.50 4.25
N ALA A 76 9.34 1.53 5.06
CA ALA A 76 8.44 2.04 6.10
C ALA A 76 7.24 2.81 5.52
N GLY A 77 7.42 3.50 4.37
CA GLY A 77 6.36 4.24 3.70
C GLY A 77 5.25 3.32 3.18
N TYR A 78 5.58 2.31 2.39
CA TYR A 78 4.59 1.37 1.86
C TYR A 78 3.99 0.45 2.94
N SER A 79 4.75 0.05 3.96
CA SER A 79 4.18 -0.71 5.09
C SER A 79 3.23 0.15 5.91
N CYS A 80 3.59 1.38 6.28
CA CYS A 80 2.70 2.28 7.02
C CYS A 80 1.45 2.64 6.19
N LEU A 81 1.58 2.88 4.88
CA LEU A 81 0.47 3.09 3.96
C LEU A 81 -0.49 1.89 3.95
N VAL A 82 0.01 0.69 3.66
CA VAL A 82 -0.80 -0.53 3.54
C VAL A 82 -1.40 -0.95 4.88
N PHE A 83 -0.66 -0.84 5.98
CA PHE A 83 -1.15 -1.08 7.34
C PHE A 83 -2.32 -0.14 7.70
N THR A 84 -2.15 1.17 7.48
CA THR A 84 -3.14 2.19 7.87
C THR A 84 -4.43 2.03 7.07
N ILE A 85 -4.34 1.78 5.76
CA ILE A 85 -5.51 1.57 4.91
C ILE A 85 -6.17 0.22 5.19
N ALA A 86 -5.41 -0.86 5.44
CA ALA A 86 -5.98 -2.14 5.86
C ALA A 86 -6.78 -2.01 7.16
N HIS A 87 -6.21 -1.36 8.18
CA HIS A 87 -6.89 -1.09 9.43
C HIS A 87 -8.16 -0.25 9.22
N ALA A 88 -8.09 0.81 8.41
CA ALA A 88 -9.24 1.65 8.11
C ALA A 88 -10.37 0.89 7.38
N LEU A 89 -10.03 -0.08 6.52
CA LEU A 89 -10.99 -0.96 5.83
C LEU A 89 -11.46 -2.17 6.67
N GLY A 90 -11.05 -2.29 7.93
CA GLY A 90 -11.42 -3.42 8.80
C GLY A 90 -10.78 -4.75 8.40
N LEU A 91 -9.60 -4.72 7.78
CA LEU A 91 -8.79 -5.89 7.44
C LEU A 91 -7.77 -6.21 8.53
N ASP A 92 -7.48 -7.51 8.70
CA ASP A 92 -6.35 -7.98 9.51
C ASP A 92 -5.02 -7.51 8.87
N SER A 93 -4.38 -6.54 9.52
CA SER A 93 -3.12 -5.93 9.08
C SER A 93 -1.94 -6.90 9.05
N SER A 94 -2.01 -8.07 9.70
CA SER A 94 -0.97 -9.09 9.60
C SER A 94 -0.97 -9.80 8.23
N GLN A 95 -2.14 -9.89 7.58
CA GLN A 95 -2.32 -10.64 6.33
C GLN A 95 -1.91 -9.83 5.08
N VAL A 96 -1.89 -8.50 5.15
CA VAL A 96 -1.62 -7.61 4.00
C VAL A 96 -0.15 -7.37 3.66
N SER A 97 0.78 -8.05 4.34
CA SER A 97 2.23 -7.95 4.06
C SER A 97 2.62 -8.28 2.62
N HIS A 98 1.83 -9.12 1.93
CA HIS A 98 1.99 -9.42 0.50
C HIS A 98 1.63 -8.25 -0.43
N ILE A 99 0.74 -7.34 0.00
CA ILE A 99 0.39 -6.12 -0.74
C ILE A 99 1.47 -5.06 -0.54
N ALA A 100 1.98 -4.91 0.69
CA ALA A 100 3.12 -4.03 0.97
C ALA A 100 4.34 -4.39 0.09
N ARG A 101 4.57 -5.68 -0.17
CA ARG A 101 5.60 -6.20 -1.10
C ARG A 101 5.44 -5.67 -2.54
N GLN A 102 4.22 -5.46 -3.03
CA GLN A 102 3.97 -4.96 -4.39
C GLN A 102 4.27 -3.46 -4.51
N GLY A 103 4.02 -2.69 -3.44
CA GLY A 103 4.42 -1.28 -3.36
C GLY A 103 5.94 -1.11 -3.23
N SER A 104 6.57 -1.91 -2.35
CA SER A 104 8.02 -2.05 -2.27
C SER A 104 8.40 -3.40 -1.67
N GLY A 105 9.22 -4.20 -2.36
CA GLY A 105 9.54 -5.58 -1.95
C GLY A 105 10.04 -5.72 -0.51
N SER A 106 10.79 -4.73 -0.02
CA SER A 106 11.31 -4.70 1.36
C SER A 106 10.26 -4.31 2.41
N ALA A 107 9.18 -3.61 2.03
CA ALA A 107 8.15 -3.13 2.96
C ALA A 107 7.41 -4.26 3.68
N CYS A 108 7.29 -5.45 3.08
CA CYS A 108 6.69 -6.61 3.74
C CYS A 108 7.38 -6.98 5.06
N ARG A 109 8.67 -6.66 5.23
CA ARG A 109 9.41 -6.89 6.49
C ARG A 109 9.14 -5.83 7.54
N SER A 110 8.80 -4.61 7.13
CA SER A 110 8.48 -3.49 8.03
C SER A 110 7.08 -3.57 8.65
N MET A 111 6.27 -4.55 8.26
CA MET A 111 4.96 -4.88 8.86
C MET A 111 5.07 -5.57 10.22
N PHE A 112 6.27 -6.03 10.63
CA PHE A 112 6.49 -6.84 11.82
C PHE A 112 7.71 -6.35 12.61
N GLY A 113 7.70 -6.53 13.94
CA GLY A 113 8.83 -6.23 14.82
C GLY A 113 9.85 -7.36 14.90
N GLY A 114 11.05 -7.05 15.40
CA GLY A 114 12.11 -8.04 15.64
C GLY A 114 12.82 -8.52 14.37
N PHE A 115 13.19 -9.81 14.34
CA PHE A 115 13.93 -10.42 13.23
C PHE A 115 12.96 -11.00 12.18
N VAL A 116 12.85 -10.35 11.02
CA VAL A 116 11.83 -10.67 10.00
C VAL A 116 12.47 -11.19 8.71
N ARG A 117 12.10 -12.42 8.30
CA ARG A 117 12.55 -13.04 7.03
C ARG A 117 11.45 -12.94 5.97
N TRP A 118 11.70 -12.19 4.90
CA TRP A 118 10.94 -12.33 3.65
C TRP A 118 11.27 -13.69 3.02
N ARG A 119 10.24 -14.49 2.72
CA ARG A 119 10.35 -15.74 1.94
C ARG A 119 10.05 -15.45 0.47
N ALA A 120 10.88 -15.97 -0.44
CA ALA A 120 10.52 -16.08 -1.86
C ALA A 120 9.33 -17.03 -2.04
N LEU A 121 8.65 -16.94 -3.17
CA LEU A 121 7.70 -17.97 -3.59
C LEU A 121 8.47 -19.17 -4.20
N PRO A 122 7.87 -20.37 -4.24
CA PRO A 122 8.40 -21.45 -5.08
C PRO A 122 8.41 -21.02 -6.55
N SER A 123 9.45 -21.40 -7.29
CA SER A 123 9.67 -21.02 -8.69
C SER A 123 8.54 -21.43 -9.64
N GLU A 124 7.81 -22.50 -9.30
CA GLU A 124 6.63 -22.98 -10.02
C GLU A 124 5.47 -21.96 -10.09
N LEU A 125 5.50 -20.91 -9.27
CA LEU A 125 4.48 -19.85 -9.22
C LEU A 125 4.93 -18.51 -9.82
N GLU A 126 6.18 -18.38 -10.27
CA GLU A 126 6.69 -17.11 -10.81
C GLU A 126 6.22 -16.86 -12.27
N GLY A 127 6.04 -17.93 -13.05
CA GLY A 127 5.66 -17.90 -14.48
C GLY A 127 4.25 -17.43 -14.82
N LYS A 128 3.59 -16.63 -13.97
CA LYS A 128 2.24 -16.06 -14.22
C LYS A 128 2.13 -14.54 -13.97
N GLN A 129 3.25 -13.81 -13.88
CA GLN A 129 3.26 -12.34 -13.78
C GLN A 129 4.16 -11.66 -14.83
N SER A 130 4.10 -12.13 -16.07
CA SER A 130 4.68 -11.46 -17.25
C SER A 130 3.83 -11.79 -18.49
N GLY A 131 2.79 -10.99 -18.73
CA GLY A 131 1.90 -11.12 -19.88
C GLY A 131 1.73 -9.79 -20.61
N GLU A 132 2.07 -9.80 -21.90
CA GLU A 132 1.56 -8.91 -22.95
C GLU A 132 1.81 -7.40 -22.79
N SER A 133 2.97 -6.96 -23.27
CA SER A 133 3.10 -5.75 -24.10
C SER A 133 4.36 -5.81 -24.97
N GLU A 134 4.33 -6.63 -26.03
CA GLU A 134 5.19 -6.43 -27.21
C GLU A 134 4.38 -5.68 -28.28
N GLU A 135 5.08 -4.94 -29.13
CA GLU A 135 4.48 -3.90 -29.99
C GLU A 135 3.97 -4.44 -31.34
N THR A 136 3.03 -3.67 -31.94
CA THR A 136 2.60 -3.79 -33.35
C THR A 136 2.95 -2.52 -34.11
#